data_AF-A0AAV6TF60-F1
#
_entry.id   AF-A0AAV6TF60-F1
#
_cell.length_a   1.000
_cell.length_b   1.000
_cell.length_c   1.000
_cell.angle_alpha   90.00
_cell.angle_beta   90.00
_cell.angle_gamma   90.00
#
_symmetry.space_group_name_H-M   'P 1'
#
loop_
_entity.id
_entity.type
_entity.pdbx_description
1 polymer ?
#
loop_
_entity_poly.entity_id
_entity_poly.type
_entity_poly.pdbx_seq_one_letter_code
_entity_poly.pdbx_strand_id
1 'polypeptide(L)'
;MIRFCIALTDTGRFEQIFHYFPPVLGHSYFPNDRDFGTMKRMIRKHNRICTPDEYEELCAQSSNNFHITKLLTSDIKYFDGWWKEYYTKKTISQRMLREECAKRSKIQVCSHPI
;
A
#
# COMPACT_ATOMS: atom_id res chain seq x y z
N MET A 1 -1.23 1.15 5.86
CA MET A 1 -2.64 1.46 5.53
C MET A 1 -3.42 2.08 6.68
N ILE A 2 -3.51 1.46 7.86
CA ILE A 2 -4.30 2.01 8.99
C ILE A 2 -3.93 3.47 9.34
N ARG A 3 -2.65 3.81 9.41
CA ARG A 3 -2.19 5.20 9.69
C ARG A 3 -2.65 6.22 8.65
N PHE A 4 -2.80 5.80 7.40
CA PHE A 4 -3.31 6.66 6.33
C PHE A 4 -4.80 6.93 6.50
N CYS A 5 -5.58 5.90 6.85
CA CYS A 5 -6.99 6.08 7.15
C CYS A 5 -7.22 7.04 8.34
N ILE A 6 -6.40 6.94 9.40
CA ILE A 6 -6.48 7.84 10.55
C ILE A 6 -6.13 9.29 10.13
N ALA A 7 -5.10 9.48 9.30
CA ALA A 7 -4.76 10.81 8.78
C ALA A 7 -5.90 11.44 7.97
N LEU A 8 -6.62 10.62 7.21
CA LEU A 8 -7.77 11.08 6.43
C LEU A 8 -8.95 11.49 7.30
N THR A 9 -9.17 10.85 8.45
CA THR A 9 -10.19 11.29 9.41
C THR A 9 -9.75 12.53 10.17
N ASP A 10 -8.48 12.60 10.60
CA ASP A 10 -7.95 13.73 11.37
C ASP A 10 -7.86 15.02 10.53
N THR A 11 -7.61 14.91 9.23
CA THR A 11 -7.62 16.05 8.29
C THR A 11 -9.03 16.52 7.92
N GLY A 12 -10.07 15.91 8.49
CA GLY A 12 -11.47 16.24 8.20
C GLY A 12 -11.92 15.89 6.78
N ARG A 13 -11.10 15.15 6.01
CA ARG A 13 -11.48 14.70 4.66
C ARG A 13 -12.58 13.65 4.69
N PHE A 14 -12.64 12.87 5.77
CA PHE A 14 -13.66 11.85 5.99
C PHE A 14 -14.11 11.86 7.44
N GLU A 15 -15.41 11.71 7.68
CA GLU A 15 -15.96 11.64 9.04
C GLU A 15 -15.69 10.28 9.70
N GLN A 16 -15.84 9.19 8.93
CA GLN A 16 -15.64 7.83 9.41
C GLN A 16 -15.16 6.91 8.29
N ILE A 17 -14.19 6.05 8.59
CA ILE A 17 -13.67 5.04 7.65
C ILE A 17 -13.85 3.64 8.23
N PHE A 18 -14.61 2.80 7.53
CA PHE A 18 -14.76 1.38 7.85
C PHE A 18 -13.70 0.57 7.10
N HIS A 19 -12.69 0.09 7.84
CA HIS A 19 -11.66 -0.78 7.29
C HIS A 19 -11.96 -2.24 7.62
N TYR A 20 -12.52 -2.95 6.66
CA TYR A 20 -12.74 -4.39 6.76
C TYR A 20 -11.46 -5.13 6.41
N PHE A 21 -10.98 -5.99 7.30
CA PHE A 21 -10.00 -7.01 6.93
C PHE A 21 -10.77 -8.12 6.22
N PRO A 22 -10.54 -8.35 4.92
CA PRO A 22 -11.26 -9.41 4.23
C PRO A 22 -10.97 -10.74 4.95
N PRO A 23 -12.01 -11.54 5.28
CA PRO A 23 -11.80 -12.89 5.77
C PRO A 23 -10.99 -13.65 4.72
N VAL A 24 -9.94 -14.36 5.14
CA VAL A 24 -9.03 -15.07 4.24
C VAL A 24 -9.78 -16.21 3.55
N LEU A 25 -10.43 -15.92 2.45
CA LEU A 25 -11.05 -16.90 1.56
C LEU A 25 -10.38 -16.77 0.21
N GLY A 26 -9.53 -17.77 -0.09
CA GLY A 26 -8.94 -18.17 -1.37
C GLY A 26 -8.67 -17.07 -2.39
N HIS A 27 -7.40 -16.94 -2.82
CA HIS A 27 -6.98 -16.13 -3.97
C HIS A 27 -8.09 -16.09 -5.04
N SER A 28 -8.86 -15.01 -5.03
CA SER A 28 -9.81 -14.73 -6.08
C SER A 28 -8.95 -14.51 -7.30
N TYR A 29 -8.85 -15.53 -8.16
CA TYR A 29 -8.21 -15.44 -9.46
C TYR A 29 -8.94 -14.33 -10.23
N PHE A 30 -8.48 -13.10 -10.06
CA PHE A 30 -9.08 -11.99 -10.76
C PHE A 30 -8.81 -12.22 -12.24
N PRO A 31 -9.70 -11.78 -13.14
CA PRO A 31 -9.44 -11.84 -14.59
C PRO A 31 -8.06 -11.26 -14.95
N ASN A 32 -7.63 -10.22 -14.21
CA ASN A 32 -6.31 -9.60 -14.33
C ASN A 32 -5.14 -10.57 -14.05
N ASP A 33 -5.29 -11.53 -13.12
CA ASP A 33 -4.25 -12.50 -12.80
C ASP A 33 -3.94 -13.42 -13.99
N ARG A 34 -4.94 -13.66 -14.85
CA ARG A 34 -4.76 -14.41 -16.10
C ARG A 34 -3.87 -13.65 -17.07
N ASP A 35 -4.10 -12.36 -17.25
CA ASP A 35 -3.29 -11.50 -18.12
C ASP A 35 -1.84 -11.42 -17.61
N PHE A 36 -1.63 -11.29 -16.30
CA PHE A 36 -0.29 -11.37 -15.70
C PHE A 36 0.36 -12.75 -15.90
N GLY A 37 -0.42 -13.83 -15.90
CA GLY A 37 0.06 -15.18 -16.21
C GLY A 37 0.61 -15.28 -17.64
N THR A 38 -0.15 -14.77 -18.62
CA THR A 38 0.24 -14.73 -20.04
C THR A 38 1.50 -13.89 -20.24
N MET A 39 1.54 -12.70 -19.65
CA MET A 39 2.69 -11.79 -19.68
C MET A 39 3.95 -12.47 -19.12
N LYS A 40 3.86 -13.06 -17.91
CA LYS A 40 4.97 -13.79 -17.29
C LYS A 40 5.47 -14.94 -18.15
N ARG A 41 4.57 -15.66 -18.84
CA ARG A 41 4.94 -16.74 -19.75
C ARG A 41 5.70 -16.23 -20.97
N MET A 42 5.28 -15.11 -21.56
CA MET A 42 5.98 -14.49 -22.69
C MET A 42 7.37 -13.99 -22.30
N ILE A 43 7.47 -13.30 -21.17
CA ILE A 43 8.75 -12.82 -20.62
C ILE A 43 9.72 -14.00 -20.42
N ARG A 44 9.26 -15.11 -19.83
CA ARG A 44 10.09 -16.31 -19.61
C ARG A 44 10.53 -17.01 -20.89
N LYS A 45 9.76 -16.87 -21.97
CA LYS A 45 10.12 -17.41 -23.30
C LYS A 45 11.21 -16.55 -23.96
N HIS A 46 11.29 -15.27 -23.59
CA HIS A 46 12.32 -14.37 -24.09
C HIS A 46 13.63 -14.61 -23.32
N ASN A 47 14.68 -15.04 -24.03
CA ASN A 47 15.92 -15.52 -23.40
C ASN A 47 16.68 -14.42 -22.63
N ARG A 48 16.68 -13.19 -23.14
CA ARG A 48 17.38 -12.04 -22.55
C ARG A 48 16.60 -10.77 -22.81
N ILE A 49 16.31 -10.01 -21.77
CA ILE A 49 15.75 -8.66 -21.86
C ILE A 49 16.84 -7.72 -21.37
N CYS A 50 17.31 -6.84 -22.24
CA CYS A 50 18.48 -5.99 -22.02
C CYS A 50 18.10 -4.56 -21.63
N THR A 51 16.92 -4.09 -22.05
CA THR A 51 16.45 -2.73 -21.77
C THR A 51 15.04 -2.70 -21.17
N PRO A 52 14.69 -1.65 -20.40
CA PRO A 52 13.31 -1.43 -19.95
C PRO A 52 12.32 -1.28 -21.11
N ASP A 53 12.76 -0.69 -22.22
CA ASP A 53 11.94 -0.48 -23.41
C ASP A 53 11.51 -1.82 -24.04
N GLU A 54 12.45 -2.78 -24.17
CA GLU A 54 12.15 -4.14 -24.63
C GLU A 54 11.15 -4.85 -23.70
N TYR A 55 11.26 -4.61 -22.38
CA TYR A 55 10.34 -5.18 -21.42
C TYR A 55 8.91 -4.66 -21.62
N GLU A 56 8.77 -3.37 -21.92
CA GLU A 56 7.47 -2.75 -22.19
C GLU A 56 6.85 -3.25 -23.49
N GLU A 57 7.64 -3.39 -24.54
CA GLU A 57 7.18 -3.97 -25.81
C GLU A 57 6.66 -5.40 -25.60
N LEU A 58 7.39 -6.23 -24.85
CA LEU A 58 6.97 -7.60 -24.52
C LEU A 58 5.69 -7.63 -23.69
N CYS A 59 5.56 -6.69 -22.74
CA CYS A 59 4.34 -6.55 -21.98
C CYS A 59 3.19 -6.12 -22.89
N ALA A 60 3.37 -5.10 -23.74
CA ALA A 60 2.34 -4.57 -24.64
C ALA A 60 1.83 -5.63 -25.62
N GLN A 61 2.71 -6.52 -26.08
CA GLN A 61 2.34 -7.63 -26.97
C GLN A 61 1.54 -8.74 -26.29
N SER A 62 1.54 -8.80 -24.95
CA SER A 62 0.99 -9.95 -24.23
C SER A 62 -0.53 -9.90 -24.00
N SER A 63 -1.12 -8.71 -23.88
CA SER A 63 -2.58 -8.51 -23.86
C SER A 63 -2.91 -7.02 -24.00
N ASN A 64 -4.08 -6.73 -24.57
CA ASN A 64 -4.57 -5.37 -24.83
C ASN A 64 -5.33 -4.76 -23.63
N ASN A 65 -5.47 -5.50 -22.53
CA ASN A 65 -6.33 -5.11 -21.41
C ASN A 65 -5.64 -4.23 -20.36
N PHE A 66 -4.32 -4.00 -20.46
CA PHE A 66 -3.59 -3.20 -19.48
C PHE A 66 -2.88 -2.02 -20.14
N HIS A 67 -2.76 -0.95 -19.37
CA HIS A 67 -1.97 0.21 -19.72
C HIS A 67 -0.59 0.09 -19.07
N ILE A 68 0.46 0.29 -19.87
CA ILE A 68 1.84 0.26 -19.42
C ILE A 68 2.32 1.69 -19.28
N THR A 69 2.88 2.02 -18.12
CA THR A 69 3.41 3.36 -17.84
C THR A 69 4.81 3.23 -17.27
N LYS A 70 5.76 3.98 -17.85
CA LYS A 70 7.12 4.14 -17.30
C LYS A 70 7.05 4.84 -15.96
N LEU A 71 7.59 4.21 -14.93
CA LEU A 71 7.71 4.84 -13.61
C LEU A 71 8.90 5.79 -13.61
N LEU A 72 8.66 7.08 -13.40
CA LEU A 72 9.71 8.06 -13.16
C LEU A 72 10.03 8.14 -11.68
N THR A 73 11.23 8.60 -11.32
CA THR A 73 11.60 8.81 -9.91
C THR A 73 10.68 9.82 -9.23
N SER A 74 10.12 10.78 -9.99
CA SER A 74 9.11 11.73 -9.50
C SER A 74 7.81 11.07 -9.03
N ASP A 75 7.49 9.89 -9.55
CA ASP A 75 6.25 9.17 -9.23
C ASP A 75 6.39 8.38 -7.92
N ILE A 76 7.63 8.14 -7.48
CA ILE A 76 7.93 7.41 -6.24
C ILE A 76 7.70 8.34 -5.05
N LYS A 77 6.53 8.20 -4.42
CA LYS A 77 6.20 8.94 -3.20
C LYS A 77 6.91 8.32 -1.99
N TYR A 78 7.58 9.15 -1.19
CA TYR A 78 8.24 8.71 0.05
C TYR A 78 7.23 8.50 1.18
N PHE A 79 6.74 7.25 1.31
CA PHE A 79 5.70 6.90 2.27
C PHE A 79 6.20 6.64 3.71
N ASP A 80 7.50 6.57 3.98
CA ASP A 80 7.99 6.38 5.37
C ASP A 80 8.18 7.71 6.13
N GLY A 81 8.38 8.81 5.40
CA GLY A 81 8.59 10.13 5.99
C GLY A 81 7.31 10.85 6.39
N TRP A 82 6.30 10.82 5.51
CA TRP A 82 5.13 11.69 5.63
C TRP A 82 4.41 11.58 6.99
N TRP A 83 4.30 10.38 7.55
CA TRP A 83 3.49 10.18 8.75
C TRP A 83 4.17 10.72 10.02
N LYS A 84 5.49 10.94 10.01
CA LYS A 84 6.22 11.51 11.15
C LYS A 84 5.86 12.97 11.39
N GLU A 85 5.43 13.68 10.34
CA GLU A 85 4.94 15.06 10.43
C GLU A 85 3.61 15.13 11.19
N TYR A 86 2.73 14.15 10.97
CA TYR A 86 1.40 14.13 11.57
C TYR A 86 1.38 13.45 12.95
N TYR A 87 2.28 12.49 13.19
CA TYR A 87 2.18 11.59 14.33
C TYR A 87 3.53 11.31 14.99
N THR A 88 3.66 11.66 16.28
CA THR A 88 4.83 11.30 17.08
C THR A 88 4.73 9.87 17.60
N LYS A 89 5.78 9.09 17.41
CA LYS A 89 5.90 7.75 18.00
C LYS A 89 6.14 7.86 19.51
N LYS A 90 5.08 7.81 20.33
CA LYS A 90 5.24 7.58 21.78
C LYS A 90 5.45 6.08 22.02
N THR A 91 6.69 5.71 22.37
CA THR A 91 6.96 4.37 22.93
C THR A 91 6.50 4.40 24.38
N ILE A 92 5.26 4.01 24.66
CA ILE A 92 4.82 3.79 26.03
C ILE A 92 5.54 2.53 26.53
N SER A 93 6.53 2.69 27.39
CA SER A 93 7.17 1.56 28.06
C SER A 93 6.12 0.89 28.97
N GLN A 94 6.13 -0.44 29.04
CA GLN A 94 5.15 -1.23 29.82
C GLN A 94 5.09 -0.84 31.31
N ARG A 95 6.07 -0.10 31.82
CA ARG A 95 6.11 0.41 33.19
C ARG A 95 5.05 1.49 33.46
N MET A 96 4.67 2.28 32.45
CA MET A 96 3.65 3.33 32.56
C MET A 96 2.21 2.80 32.39
N LEU A 97 2.05 1.53 31.96
CA LEU A 97 0.75 0.93 31.62
C LEU A 97 -0.01 0.37 32.83
N ARG A 98 0.64 0.20 33.98
CA ARG A 98 0.02 -0.47 35.14
C ARG A 98 -0.92 0.42 35.96
N GLU A 99 -0.86 1.74 35.78
CA GLU A 99 -1.62 2.65 36.65
C GLU A 99 -2.92 3.21 36.03
N GLU A 100 -3.13 3.15 34.70
CA GLU A 100 -4.31 3.82 34.12
C GLU A 100 -5.19 3.06 33.11
N CYS A 101 -4.80 1.93 32.50
CA CYS A 101 -5.56 1.43 31.33
C CYS A 101 -5.83 -0.08 31.33
N ALA A 102 -6.68 -0.53 32.27
CA ALA A 102 -7.37 -1.82 32.16
C ALA A 102 -8.51 -1.83 31.13
N LYS A 103 -8.68 -0.80 30.29
CA LYS A 103 -9.76 -0.75 29.28
C LYS A 103 -9.29 -0.06 28.00
N ARG A 104 -9.43 -0.81 26.89
CA ARG A 104 -9.30 -0.42 25.46
C ARG A 104 -7.91 -0.57 24.85
N SER A 105 -7.78 -1.64 24.07
CA SER A 105 -6.84 -1.76 22.94
C SER A 105 -7.13 -0.68 21.90
N LYS A 106 -6.65 0.54 22.14
CA LYS A 106 -6.60 1.60 21.13
C LYS A 106 -5.15 2.02 20.95
N ILE A 107 -4.67 1.92 19.73
CA ILE A 107 -3.44 2.60 19.31
C ILE A 107 -3.74 4.09 19.46
N GLN A 108 -3.25 4.72 20.52
CA GLN A 108 -3.40 6.15 20.74
C GLN A 108 -2.33 6.87 19.92
N VAL A 109 -2.75 7.47 18.81
CA VAL A 109 -1.89 8.34 18.01
C VAL A 109 -2.30 9.78 18.36
N CYS A 110 -1.41 10.52 19.01
CA CYS A 110 -1.65 11.93 19.32
C CYS A 110 -1.36 12.77 18.08
N SER A 111 -2.40 13.39 17.51
CA SER A 111 -2.28 14.41 16.47
C SER A 111 -1.81 15.74 17.08
N HIS A 112 -0.99 16.49 16.35
CA HIS A 112 -0.67 17.88 16.68
C HIS A 112 -1.73 18.78 16.05
N PRO A 113 -2.25 19.79 16.77
CA PRO A 113 -3.09 20.81 16.15
C PRO A 113 -2.25 21.63 15.16
N ILE A 114 -2.81 21.88 13.98
CA ILE A 114 -2.31 22.85 12.99
C ILE A 114 -2.69 24.25 13.46
#